data_AF-A0A7T2YVK1-F1
#
_entry.id   AF-A0A7T2YVK1-F1
#
_cell.length_a   1.000
_cell.length_b   1.000
_cell.length_c   1.000
_cell.angle_alpha   90.00
_cell.angle_beta   90.00
_cell.angle_gamma   90.00
#
_symmetry.space_group_name_H-M   'P 1'
#
loop_
_entity.id
_entity.type
_entity.pdbx_description
1 polymer ?
#
loop_
_entity_poly.entity_id
_entity_poly.type
_entity_poly.pdbx_seq_one_letter_code
_entity_poly.pdbx_strand_id
1 'polypeptide(L)'
;MYITIESDARVMQSLNSAPGYILPTAVEAESYLIVAHEGCADANDQRQIQPMAQAASDVLLAPCTSDAGYANGAQITALQAQGIRCYVPAKRTINNQTGGRRSGLPPWSTAR
;
A
#
# COMPACT_ATOMS: atom_id res chain seq x y z
N MET A 1 -16.85 -12.81 16.69
CA MET A 1 -17.71 -11.61 16.67
C MET A 1 -18.07 -11.36 15.22
N TYR A 2 -19.34 -11.56 14.83
CA TYR A 2 -19.83 -11.29 13.47
C TYR A 2 -20.75 -10.07 13.57
N ILE A 3 -20.50 -9.03 12.78
CA ILE A 3 -21.33 -7.82 12.77
C ILE A 3 -22.50 -8.06 11.82
N THR A 4 -23.71 -8.14 12.38
CA THR A 4 -24.94 -8.47 11.64
C THR A 4 -25.37 -7.40 10.62
N ILE A 5 -24.84 -6.18 10.74
CA ILE A 5 -25.20 -5.04 9.87
C ILE A 5 -24.23 -4.82 8.71
N GLU A 6 -23.03 -5.40 8.75
CA GLU A 6 -21.93 -5.13 7.80
C GLU A 6 -21.24 -6.45 7.44
N SER A 7 -21.85 -7.21 6.53
CA SER A 7 -21.41 -8.58 6.17
C SER A 7 -20.01 -8.63 5.56
N ASP A 8 -19.56 -7.52 4.98
CA ASP A 8 -18.28 -7.44 4.28
C ASP A 8 -17.13 -7.06 5.22
N ALA A 9 -17.44 -6.60 6.44
CA ALA A 9 -16.43 -6.22 7.41
C ALA A 9 -15.59 -7.45 7.79
N ARG A 10 -14.28 -7.25 7.94
CA ARG A 10 -13.34 -8.30 8.34
C ARG A 10 -12.63 -7.91 9.61
N VAL A 11 -12.26 -8.91 10.41
CA VAL A 11 -11.45 -8.69 11.61
C VAL A 11 -10.07 -8.18 11.18
N MET A 12 -9.72 -6.96 11.59
CA MET A 12 -8.46 -6.31 11.20
C MET A 12 -7.54 -6.16 12.40
N GLN A 13 -6.28 -6.61 12.26
CA GLN A 13 -5.28 -6.47 13.32
C GLN A 13 -4.98 -5.01 13.65
N SER A 14 -4.99 -4.13 12.64
CA SER A 14 -4.79 -2.68 12.79
C SER A 14 -5.90 -1.99 13.59
N LEU A 15 -7.06 -2.64 13.74
CA LEU A 15 -8.21 -2.16 14.51
C LEU A 15 -8.38 -2.93 15.82
N ASN A 16 -7.28 -3.41 16.43
CA ASN A 16 -7.32 -4.21 17.66
C ASN A 16 -8.21 -5.46 17.54
N SER A 17 -8.23 -6.09 16.35
CA SER A 17 -9.13 -7.22 16.02
C SER A 17 -10.62 -6.86 16.04
N ALA A 18 -10.97 -5.59 15.94
CA ALA A 18 -12.33 -5.17 15.62
C ALA A 18 -12.62 -5.39 14.11
N PRO A 19 -13.89 -5.61 13.73
CA PRO A 19 -14.27 -5.70 12.33
C PRO A 19 -14.26 -4.31 11.65
N GLY A 20 -13.76 -4.25 10.42
CA GLY A 20 -13.73 -3.03 9.62
C GLY A 20 -13.32 -3.29 8.16
N TYR A 21 -12.94 -2.21 7.49
CA TYR A 21 -12.49 -2.19 6.10
C TYR A 21 -11.27 -1.28 5.95
N ILE A 22 -10.48 -1.52 4.91
CA ILE A 22 -9.55 -0.53 4.37
C ILE A 22 -10.30 0.30 3.33
N LEU A 23 -10.07 1.61 3.26
CA LEU A 23 -10.64 2.48 2.23
C LEU A 23 -9.50 3.15 1.43
N PRO A 24 -8.97 2.50 0.38
CA PRO A 24 -8.11 3.16 -0.58
C PRO A 24 -8.82 4.34 -1.27
N THR A 25 -8.10 5.45 -1.43
CA THR A 25 -8.60 6.67 -2.08
C THR A 25 -7.56 7.21 -3.05
N ALA A 26 -7.99 7.60 -4.25
CA ALA A 26 -7.18 8.33 -5.21
C ALA A 26 -7.58 9.81 -5.16
N VAL A 27 -6.58 10.68 -5.08
CA VAL A 27 -6.76 12.12 -4.92
C VAL A 27 -6.06 12.83 -6.07
N GLU A 28 -6.73 13.80 -6.68
CA GLU A 28 -6.13 14.69 -7.67
C GLU A 28 -5.27 15.75 -6.95
N ALA A 29 -4.05 15.98 -7.45
CA ALA A 29 -3.02 16.68 -6.71
C ALA A 29 -3.23 18.20 -6.59
N GLU A 30 -3.91 18.83 -7.55
CA GLU A 30 -4.04 20.29 -7.60
C GLU A 30 -5.33 20.80 -6.93
N SER A 31 -6.44 20.13 -7.19
CA SER A 31 -7.77 20.42 -6.63
C SER A 31 -8.03 19.72 -5.29
N TYR A 32 -7.19 18.74 -4.92
CA TYR A 32 -7.35 17.91 -3.72
C TYR A 32 -8.67 17.13 -3.66
N LEU A 33 -9.30 16.90 -4.82
CA LEU A 33 -10.54 16.15 -4.92
C LEU A 33 -10.26 14.66 -4.92
N ILE A 34 -11.09 13.90 -4.20
CA ILE A 34 -11.12 12.44 -4.29
C ILE A 34 -11.74 12.07 -5.63
N VAL A 35 -10.97 11.44 -6.51
CA VAL A 35 -11.41 11.03 -7.85
C VAL A 35 -11.84 9.57 -7.92
N ALA A 36 -11.36 8.75 -6.97
CA ALA A 36 -11.83 7.38 -6.80
C ALA A 36 -11.69 6.95 -5.34
N HIS A 37 -12.59 6.09 -4.87
CA HIS A 37 -12.51 5.44 -3.57
C HIS A 37 -13.15 4.05 -3.68
N GLU A 38 -12.65 3.07 -2.94
CA GLU A 38 -13.22 1.72 -2.93
C GLU A 38 -13.07 1.08 -1.55
N GLY A 39 -14.12 0.45 -1.03
CA GLY A 39 -14.04 -0.29 0.23
C GLY A 39 -13.37 -1.64 0.00
N CYS A 40 -12.29 -1.93 0.73
CA CYS A 40 -11.52 -3.15 0.57
C CYS A 40 -11.48 -3.98 1.87
N ALA A 41 -11.84 -5.25 1.74
CA ALA A 41 -11.79 -6.25 2.80
C ALA A 41 -10.45 -7.02 2.85
N ASP A 42 -9.49 -6.69 1.98
CA ASP A 42 -8.15 -7.28 2.00
C ASP A 42 -7.39 -6.85 3.27
N ALA A 43 -6.45 -7.69 3.70
CA ALA A 43 -5.60 -7.39 4.85
C ALA A 43 -4.45 -6.41 4.56
N ASN A 44 -4.24 -6.04 3.29
CA ASN A 44 -3.17 -5.12 2.87
C ASN A 44 -3.45 -4.47 1.51
N ASP A 45 -2.67 -3.44 1.20
CA ASP A 45 -2.85 -2.60 0.01
C ASP A 45 -2.19 -3.15 -1.27
N GLN A 46 -1.49 -4.29 -1.22
CA GLN A 46 -0.67 -4.78 -2.34
C GLN A 46 -1.49 -5.16 -3.57
N ARG A 47 -2.82 -5.30 -3.45
CA ARG A 47 -3.72 -5.61 -4.57
C ARG A 47 -4.52 -4.40 -5.04
N GLN A 48 -4.31 -3.24 -4.44
CA GLN A 48 -5.18 -2.09 -4.60
C GLN A 48 -4.66 -1.08 -5.62
N ILE A 49 -3.39 -1.15 -6.07
CA ILE A 49 -2.84 -0.15 -6.99
C ILE A 49 -3.49 -0.21 -8.38
N GLN A 50 -3.69 -1.41 -8.93
CA GLN A 50 -4.32 -1.57 -10.24
C GLN A 50 -5.79 -1.10 -10.28
N PRO A 51 -6.70 -1.60 -9.41
CA PRO A 51 -8.10 -1.17 -9.47
C PRO A 51 -8.26 0.34 -9.21
N MET A 52 -7.50 0.91 -8.25
CA MET A 52 -7.58 2.34 -7.96
C MET A 52 -7.04 3.22 -9.08
N ALA A 53 -5.93 2.85 -9.69
CA ALA A 53 -5.36 3.62 -10.81
C ALA A 53 -6.26 3.55 -12.05
N GLN A 54 -6.93 2.41 -12.29
CA GLN A 54 -7.90 2.29 -13.37
C GLN A 54 -9.12 3.17 -13.12
N ALA A 55 -9.72 3.09 -11.93
CA ALA A 55 -10.88 3.92 -11.56
C ALA A 55 -10.56 5.42 -11.61
N ALA A 56 -9.36 5.82 -11.15
CA ALA A 56 -8.92 7.20 -11.25
C ALA A 56 -8.72 7.65 -12.71
N SER A 57 -8.22 6.76 -13.58
CA SER A 57 -7.98 7.06 -15.00
C SER A 57 -9.26 7.28 -15.79
N ASP A 58 -10.38 6.68 -15.36
CA ASP A 58 -11.70 6.89 -15.97
C ASP A 58 -12.22 8.33 -15.74
N VAL A 59 -11.76 8.99 -14.68
CA VAL A 59 -12.11 10.39 -14.34
C VAL A 59 -11.05 11.36 -14.86
N LEU A 60 -9.76 11.03 -14.66
CA LEU A 60 -8.64 11.87 -14.99
C LEU A 60 -7.44 11.03 -15.45
N LEU A 61 -7.07 11.20 -16.72
CA LEU A 61 -5.88 10.55 -17.28
C LEU A 61 -4.60 11.28 -16.84
N ALA A 62 -4.08 10.90 -15.68
CA ALA A 62 -2.84 11.43 -15.11
C ALA A 62 -1.94 10.31 -14.56
N PRO A 63 -0.62 10.52 -14.45
CA PRO A 63 0.24 9.58 -13.74
C PRO A 63 -0.13 9.48 -12.27
N CYS A 64 -0.18 8.27 -11.74
CA CYS A 64 -0.53 8.02 -10.35
C CYS A 64 0.73 7.82 -9.48
N THR A 65 0.67 8.21 -8.21
CA THR A 65 1.71 7.93 -7.21
C THR A 65 1.07 7.25 -6.00
N SER A 66 1.80 6.36 -5.34
CA SER A 66 1.35 5.75 -4.09
C SER A 66 2.55 5.39 -3.20
N ASP A 67 2.30 5.05 -1.94
CA ASP A 67 3.32 4.61 -1.00
C ASP A 67 3.77 3.15 -1.21
N ALA A 68 4.82 2.72 -0.52
CA ALA A 68 5.42 1.40 -0.67
C ALA A 68 4.50 0.22 -0.25
N GLY A 69 3.41 0.47 0.48
CA GLY A 69 2.38 -0.51 0.81
C GLY A 69 1.67 -1.05 -0.42
N TYR A 70 1.54 -0.22 -1.46
CA TYR A 70 0.96 -0.54 -2.77
C TYR A 70 1.96 -1.18 -3.74
N ALA A 71 3.19 -1.44 -3.32
CA ALA A 71 4.23 -1.97 -4.19
C ALA A 71 3.88 -3.39 -4.67
N ASN A 72 3.45 -3.48 -5.94
CA ASN A 72 3.16 -4.72 -6.64
C ASN A 72 3.57 -4.61 -8.11
N GLY A 73 4.70 -5.23 -8.47
CA GLY A 73 5.26 -5.14 -9.82
C GLY A 73 4.32 -5.67 -10.91
N ALA A 74 3.57 -6.75 -10.65
CA ALA A 74 2.66 -7.31 -11.64
C ALA A 74 1.50 -6.34 -11.97
N GLN A 75 0.93 -5.71 -10.94
CA GLN A 75 -0.12 -4.71 -11.10
C GLN A 75 0.39 -3.44 -11.80
N ILE A 76 1.58 -2.97 -11.46
CA ILE A 76 2.22 -1.82 -12.12
C ILE A 76 2.51 -2.12 -13.59
N THR A 77 3.01 -3.32 -13.91
CA THR A 77 3.23 -3.75 -15.30
C THR A 77 1.92 -3.84 -16.09
N ALA A 78 0.84 -4.34 -15.47
CA ALA A 78 -0.48 -4.40 -16.11
C ALA A 78 -1.04 -3.00 -16.40
N LEU A 79 -0.86 -2.03 -15.50
CA LEU A 79 -1.24 -0.63 -15.72
C LEU A 79 -0.42 0.00 -16.86
N GLN A 80 0.89 -0.24 -16.87
CA GLN A 80 1.76 0.29 -17.93
C GLN A 80 1.39 -0.26 -19.31
N ALA A 81 1.02 -1.53 -19.41
CA ALA A 81 0.53 -2.13 -20.65
C ALA A 81 -0.78 -1.49 -21.16
N GLN A 82 -1.57 -0.88 -20.27
CA GLN A 82 -2.78 -0.12 -20.57
C GLN A 82 -2.51 1.37 -20.81
N GLY A 83 -1.24 1.81 -20.79
CA GLY A 83 -0.85 3.22 -20.95
C GLY A 83 -1.00 4.05 -19.67
N ILE A 84 -1.36 3.45 -18.54
CA ILE A 84 -1.49 4.12 -17.25
C ILE A 84 -0.13 4.07 -16.54
N ARG A 85 0.43 5.24 -16.25
CA ARG A 85 1.73 5.37 -15.56
C ARG A 85 1.50 5.47 -14.07
N CYS A 86 2.13 4.59 -13.30
CA CYS A 86 2.10 4.64 -11.84
C CYS A 86 3.49 4.50 -11.23
N TYR A 87 3.80 5.37 -10.27
CA TYR A 87 5.08 5.42 -9.59
C TYR A 87 4.89 5.01 -8.12
N VAL A 88 5.46 3.86 -7.76
CA VAL A 88 5.38 3.31 -6.41
C VAL A 88 6.79 3.01 -5.92
N PRO A 89 7.19 3.44 -4.70
CA PRO A 89 8.48 3.08 -4.14
C PRO A 89 8.63 1.56 -4.05
N ALA A 90 9.79 1.05 -4.45
CA ALA A 90 10.09 -0.37 -4.29
C ALA A 90 10.08 -0.74 -2.80
N LYS A 91 9.36 -1.81 -2.45
CA LYS A 91 9.40 -2.38 -1.11
C LYS A 91 10.77 -3.02 -0.92
N ARG A 92 11.70 -2.30 -0.25
CA ARG A 92 12.96 -2.89 0.19
C ARG A 92 12.64 -3.87 1.30
N THR A 93 12.53 -5.15 0.97
CA THR A 93 12.64 -6.20 1.98
C THR A 93 14.04 -6.04 2.57
N ILE A 94 14.15 -5.46 3.76
CA ILE A 94 15.36 -5.60 4.56
C ILE A 94 15.41 -7.09 4.87
N ASN A 95 16.14 -7.82 4.04
CA ASN A 95 16.43 -9.21 4.27
C ASN A 95 17.39 -9.24 5.45
N ASN A 96 16.89 -9.15 6.69
CA ASN A 96 17.67 -9.49 7.87
C ASN A 96 17.84 -11.02 7.87
N GLN A 97 18.53 -11.53 6.85
CA GLN A 97 19.16 -12.84 6.92
C GLN A 97 20.24 -12.70 7.98
N THR A 98 19.86 -13.16 9.17
CA THR A 98 20.73 -13.47 10.28
C THR A 98 21.84 -14.37 9.73
N GLY A 99 23.03 -13.80 9.53
CA GLY A 99 24.10 -14.48 8.81
C GLY A 99 25.45 -13.76 8.87
N GLY A 100 25.77 -13.13 9.99
CA GLY A 100 27.10 -12.54 10.22
C GLY A 100 27.31 -12.33 11.71
N ARG A 101 28.28 -13.04 12.28
CA ARG A 101 28.60 -13.07 13.71
C ARG A 101 28.58 -11.69 14.36
N ARG A 102 27.92 -11.61 15.53
CA ARG A 102 28.06 -10.51 16.48
C ARG A 102 29.53 -10.44 16.93
N SER A 103 30.37 -9.67 16.25
CA SER A 103 31.58 -9.15 16.87
C SER A 103 31.12 -8.06 17.82
N GLY A 104 31.04 -8.41 19.11
CA GLY A 104 30.64 -7.47 20.13
C GLY A 104 31.63 -6.32 20.22
N LEU A 105 31.10 -5.09 20.21
CA LEU A 105 31.65 -3.92 20.89
C LEU A 105 30.46 -2.96 21.15
N PRO A 106 30.27 -2.44 22.37
CA PRO A 106 29.19 -1.50 22.70
C PRO A 106 29.41 -0.09 22.12
N PRO A 107 28.35 0.73 22.00
CA PRO A 107 28.30 1.96 21.20
C PRO A 107 29.06 3.17 21.77
N TRP A 108 29.98 2.97 22.72
CA TRP A 108 30.83 4.03 23.23
C TRP A 108 32.29 3.54 23.27
N SER A 109 33.00 3.64 22.15
CA SER A 109 34.47 3.67 22.20
C SER A 109 34.92 4.93 21.48
N THR A 110 35.22 5.96 22.27
CA THR A 110 35.94 7.14 21.83
C THR A 110 37.39 6.71 21.55
N ALA A 111 37.85 6.85 20.31
CA ALA A 111 39.27 6.75 20.00
C ALA A 111 39.74 8.07 19.39
N ARG A 112 40.69 8.65 20.10
CA ARG A 112 41.52 9.81 19.78
C ARG A 112 42.55 9.45 18.71
#